data_AF-A0A8H5B8E3-F1
#
_entry.id   AF-A0A8H5B8E3-F1
#
_cell.length_a   1.000
_cell.length_b   1.000
_cell.length_c   1.000
_cell.angle_alpha   90.00
_cell.angle_beta   90.00
_cell.angle_gamma   90.00
#
_symmetry.space_group_name_H-M   'P 1'
#
loop_
_entity.id
_entity.type
_entity.pdbx_description
1 polymer ?
#
loop_
_entity_poly.entity_id
_entity_poly.type
_entity_poly.pdbx_seq_one_letter_code
_entity_poly.pdbx_strand_id
1 'polypeptide(L)'
;MILYSLRSSPLLRSRTLAPRTYRSISKRARMSLETASQERTAELLESLAEIQNRTKAASSGSLSTLIAVSKLKPASDILLCHGAGQLDFGENYVQELEEKAQILPTDIRWHFIGTLQSNKAKALASAIPNLFCVQTLGSVKAAAALNNALPEERTLRVLIQVNTSGEDSKSGLPALTASSDLVSSELAQLAKHVLLECPKLRLAGLMTIGALEQSLTASETEKNADFETLKATRDALAGYLTSSFPEKKDSWGEDGKLVLSMGMSSDFEAALKAGSDIVRVGTGIFGSRPKKTTSQ
;
A
#
# COMPACT_ATOMS: atom_id res chain seq x y z
N MET A 1 -2.94 24.32 -54.91
CA MET A 1 -3.27 24.77 -53.53
C MET A 1 -3.90 23.57 -52.85
N ILE A 2 -3.29 22.90 -51.89
CA ILE A 2 -3.01 23.35 -50.53
C ILE A 2 -1.77 22.58 -50.01
N LEU A 3 -0.80 23.30 -49.45
CA LEU A 3 0.42 22.78 -48.84
C LEU A 3 0.14 22.26 -47.42
N TYR A 4 0.62 21.06 -47.10
CA TYR A 4 0.69 20.56 -45.73
C TYR A 4 1.88 21.22 -45.00
N SER A 5 1.56 22.02 -43.97
CA SER A 5 2.53 22.65 -43.06
C SER A 5 2.82 21.72 -41.89
N LEU A 6 4.01 21.10 -41.87
CA LEU A 6 4.60 20.46 -40.71
C LEU A 6 4.90 21.53 -39.63
N ARG A 7 4.19 21.47 -38.49
CA ARG A 7 4.56 22.24 -37.28
C ARG A 7 5.28 21.33 -36.30
N SER A 8 6.56 21.63 -36.11
CA SER A 8 7.47 21.04 -35.13
C SER A 8 7.02 21.35 -33.71
N SER A 9 6.88 20.31 -32.87
CA SER A 9 6.67 20.45 -31.43
C SER A 9 7.99 20.82 -30.73
N PRO A 10 8.03 21.81 -29.83
CA PRO A 10 9.26 22.21 -29.16
C PRO A 10 9.63 21.23 -28.03
N LEU A 11 10.91 20.86 -28.05
CA LEU A 11 11.64 20.09 -27.04
C LEU A 11 11.38 20.60 -25.61
N LEU A 12 10.88 19.73 -24.73
CA LEU A 12 10.85 19.95 -23.29
C LEU A 12 12.29 19.97 -22.75
N ARG A 13 12.80 21.17 -22.49
CA ARG A 13 14.03 21.38 -21.71
C ARG A 13 13.84 20.84 -20.30
N SER A 14 14.79 20.03 -19.83
CA SER A 14 14.84 19.59 -18.44
C SER A 14 15.02 20.81 -17.53
N ARG A 15 14.07 21.00 -16.61
CA ARG A 15 14.21 21.92 -15.49
C ARG A 15 14.75 21.11 -14.31
N THR A 16 15.98 21.40 -13.91
CA THR A 16 16.51 21.06 -12.60
C THR A 16 15.57 21.61 -11.53
N LEU A 17 14.95 20.71 -10.75
CA LEU A 17 14.09 21.08 -9.62
C LEU A 17 14.97 21.59 -8.48
N ALA A 18 14.84 22.87 -8.14
CA ALA A 18 15.38 23.41 -6.90
C ALA A 18 14.65 22.79 -5.69
N PRO A 19 15.33 22.57 -4.55
CA PRO A 19 14.72 21.97 -3.36
C PRO A 19 13.56 22.84 -2.85
N ARG A 20 12.38 22.22 -2.72
CA ARG A 20 11.20 22.86 -2.13
C ARG A 20 11.50 23.24 -0.68
N THR A 21 11.39 24.53 -0.36
CA THR A 21 11.43 25.01 1.02
C THR A 21 10.12 24.65 1.73
N TYR A 22 10.21 23.71 2.67
CA TYR A 22 9.08 23.20 3.45
C TYR A 22 8.44 24.30 4.31
N ARG A 23 7.15 24.59 4.09
CA ARG A 23 6.33 25.40 5.01
C ARG A 23 5.85 24.54 6.18
N SER A 24 6.38 24.88 7.35
CA SER A 24 5.99 24.60 8.74
C SER A 24 5.70 23.16 9.17
N ILE A 25 6.76 22.41 9.46
CA ILE A 25 6.77 21.47 10.60
C ILE A 25 6.61 22.32 11.87
N SER A 26 5.75 21.92 12.81
CA SER A 26 5.58 22.66 14.07
C SER A 26 6.93 22.77 14.80
N LYS A 27 7.20 23.91 15.44
CA LYS A 27 8.45 24.12 16.20
C LYS A 27 8.68 23.02 17.25
N ARG A 28 7.59 22.44 17.77
CA ARG A 28 7.58 21.33 18.73
C ARG A 28 8.02 20.00 18.12
N ALA A 29 7.54 19.65 16.92
CA ALA A 29 7.96 18.44 16.19
C ALA A 29 9.42 18.54 15.73
N ARG A 30 9.89 19.74 15.35
CA ARG A 30 11.31 19.99 15.04
C ARG A 30 12.25 19.79 16.22
N MET A 31 11.76 19.99 17.45
CA MET A 31 12.55 19.81 18.68
C MET A 31 12.54 18.36 19.21
N SER A 32 11.64 17.49 18.73
CA SER A 32 11.50 16.11 19.22
C SER A 32 12.00 15.03 18.26
N LEU A 33 12.38 15.39 17.03
CA LEU A 33 12.93 14.45 16.06
C LEU A 33 14.45 14.44 16.20
N GLU A 34 15.01 13.31 16.64
CA GLU A 34 16.46 13.09 16.60
C GLU A 34 16.96 13.20 15.15
N THR A 35 17.89 14.12 14.90
CA THR A 35 18.54 14.27 13.60
C THR A 35 19.35 13.02 13.27
N ALA A 36 19.12 12.44 12.09
CA ALA A 36 19.93 11.34 11.59
C ALA A 36 21.37 11.80 11.32
N SER A 37 22.35 10.89 11.42
CA SER A 37 23.73 11.17 11.03
C SER A 37 23.84 11.45 9.53
N GLN A 38 24.94 12.09 9.10
CA GLN A 38 25.21 12.30 7.68
C GLN A 38 25.33 10.98 6.92
N GLU A 39 25.99 9.99 7.51
CA GLU A 39 26.12 8.63 6.97
C GLU A 39 24.76 7.98 6.78
N ARG A 40 23.90 8.02 7.81
CA ARG A 40 22.54 7.46 7.72
C ARG A 40 21.69 8.16 6.67
N THR A 41 21.86 9.48 6.54
CA THR A 41 21.17 10.26 5.52
C THR A 41 21.58 9.82 4.13
N ALA A 42 22.88 9.66 3.86
CA ALA A 42 23.37 9.20 2.57
C ALA A 42 22.88 7.78 2.25
N GLU A 43 22.99 6.85 3.19
CA GLU A 43 22.54 5.44 3.05
C GLU A 43 21.06 5.35 2.67
N LEU A 44 20.19 6.08 3.37
CA LEU A 44 18.75 6.07 3.12
C LEU A 44 18.39 6.64 1.76
N LEU A 45 19.01 7.76 1.37
CA LEU A 45 18.72 8.41 0.10
C LEU A 45 19.20 7.57 -1.08
N GLU A 46 20.36 6.93 -0.97
CA GLU A 46 20.88 6.00 -1.96
C GLU A 46 19.98 4.76 -2.09
N SER A 47 19.64 4.12 -0.95
CA SER A 47 18.78 2.93 -0.93
C SER A 47 17.39 3.22 -1.47
N LEU A 48 16.78 4.37 -1.11
CA LEU A 48 15.49 4.77 -1.64
C LEU A 48 15.54 4.99 -3.15
N ALA A 49 16.56 5.69 -3.65
CA ALA A 49 16.73 5.95 -5.08
C ALA A 49 16.93 4.65 -5.87
N GLU A 50 17.70 3.70 -5.34
CA GLU A 50 17.89 2.38 -5.95
C GLU A 50 16.54 1.64 -6.09
N ILE A 51 15.78 1.53 -4.99
CA ILE A 51 14.50 0.82 -5.00
C ILE A 51 13.46 1.52 -5.89
N GLN A 52 13.43 2.85 -5.93
CA GLN A 52 12.57 3.60 -6.84
C GLN A 52 12.92 3.30 -8.32
N ASN A 53 14.21 3.27 -8.66
CA ASN A 53 14.68 2.95 -10.01
C ASN A 53 14.32 1.52 -10.40
N ARG A 54 14.55 0.55 -9.51
CA ARG A 54 14.17 -0.86 -9.73
C ARG A 54 12.67 -1.05 -9.89
N THR A 55 11.87 -0.37 -9.07
CA THR A 55 10.40 -0.36 -9.18
C THR A 55 9.97 0.15 -10.56
N LYS A 56 10.53 1.28 -11.00
CA LYS A 56 10.21 1.88 -12.31
C LYS A 56 10.64 1.00 -13.48
N ALA A 57 11.79 0.33 -13.37
CA ALA A 57 12.27 -0.60 -14.39
C ALA A 57 11.38 -1.84 -14.48
N ALA A 58 11.02 -2.44 -13.35
CA ALA A 58 10.21 -3.66 -13.31
C ALA A 58 8.74 -3.44 -13.71
N SER A 59 8.17 -2.24 -13.47
CA SER A 59 6.78 -1.94 -13.85
C SER A 59 6.58 -1.75 -15.35
N SER A 60 7.64 -1.75 -16.16
CA SER A 60 7.60 -1.63 -17.63
C SER A 60 6.78 -0.42 -18.12
N GLY A 61 6.81 0.69 -17.38
CA GLY A 61 6.06 1.91 -17.68
C GLY A 61 4.61 1.94 -17.18
N SER A 62 4.11 0.86 -16.58
CA SER A 62 2.85 0.87 -15.85
C SER A 62 2.99 1.69 -14.57
N LEU A 63 1.93 2.41 -14.20
CA LEU A 63 1.87 3.13 -12.93
C LEU A 63 1.81 2.11 -11.79
N SER A 64 2.81 2.12 -10.92
CA SER A 64 2.87 1.31 -9.70
C SER A 64 3.17 2.18 -8.48
N THR A 65 2.68 1.76 -7.31
CA THR A 65 2.93 2.46 -6.05
C THR A 65 4.00 1.70 -5.24
N LEU A 66 5.11 2.37 -4.94
CA LEU A 66 6.07 1.91 -3.96
C LEU A 66 5.68 2.43 -2.57
N ILE A 67 5.38 1.52 -1.65
CA ILE A 67 5.18 1.83 -0.24
C ILE A 67 6.49 1.57 0.51
N ALA A 68 7.04 2.63 1.11
CA ALA A 68 8.19 2.53 1.99
C ALA A 68 7.74 2.04 3.38
N VAL A 69 8.04 0.80 3.72
CA VAL A 69 7.61 0.17 4.98
C VAL A 69 8.53 0.59 6.12
N SER A 70 8.07 1.54 6.93
CA SER A 70 8.85 2.25 7.95
C SER A 70 8.65 1.75 9.38
N LYS A 71 7.99 0.60 9.57
CA LYS A 71 7.79 0.01 10.90
C LYS A 71 9.10 -0.15 11.67
N LEU A 72 9.07 0.23 12.94
CA LEU A 72 10.21 0.25 13.87
C LEU A 72 11.37 1.16 13.44
N LYS A 73 11.16 2.05 12.46
CA LYS A 73 12.14 3.06 12.05
C LYS A 73 11.78 4.42 12.66
N PRO A 74 12.77 5.22 13.05
CA PRO A 74 12.51 6.53 13.64
C PRO A 74 11.82 7.46 12.64
N ALA A 75 11.04 8.42 13.14
CA ALA A 75 10.37 9.39 12.29
C ALA A 75 11.34 10.28 11.48
N SER A 76 12.60 10.43 11.92
CA SER A 76 13.64 11.12 11.15
C SER A 76 13.99 10.42 9.83
N ASP A 77 14.06 9.08 9.80
CA ASP A 77 14.26 8.32 8.56
C ASP A 77 13.12 8.58 7.55
N ILE A 78 11.88 8.64 8.06
CA ILE A 78 10.68 8.89 7.25
C ILE A 78 10.71 10.32 6.69
N LEU A 79 11.08 11.29 7.52
CA LEU A 79 11.19 12.69 7.10
C LEU A 79 12.26 12.89 6.01
N LEU A 80 13.38 12.15 6.08
CA LEU A 80 14.40 12.17 5.03
C LEU A 80 13.86 11.60 3.71
N CYS A 81 13.20 10.44 3.75
CA CYS A 81 12.61 9.83 2.57
C CYS A 81 11.50 10.72 1.96
N HIS A 82 10.69 11.36 2.82
CA HIS A 82 9.69 12.34 2.39
C HIS A 82 10.34 13.56 1.73
N GLY A 83 11.45 14.05 2.30
CA GLY A 83 12.33 15.07 1.71
C GLY A 83 12.78 14.77 0.28
N ALA A 84 12.94 13.48 -0.03
CA ALA A 84 13.31 12.97 -1.35
C ALA A 84 12.10 12.68 -2.27
N GLY A 85 10.88 13.01 -1.83
CA GLY A 85 9.65 12.88 -2.62
C GLY A 85 8.87 11.58 -2.41
N GLN A 86 9.28 10.70 -1.48
CA GLN A 86 8.47 9.54 -1.11
C GLN A 86 7.21 9.99 -0.36
N LEU A 87 6.03 9.58 -0.83
CA LEU A 87 4.75 9.96 -0.22
C LEU A 87 4.07 8.82 0.53
N ASP A 88 4.20 7.59 0.03
CA ASP A 88 3.51 6.43 0.60
C ASP A 88 4.40 5.70 1.59
N PHE A 89 3.92 5.61 2.83
CA PHE A 89 4.60 4.94 3.92
C PHE A 89 3.70 3.88 4.55
N GLY A 90 4.29 2.73 4.87
CA GLY A 90 3.61 1.57 5.42
C GLY A 90 3.96 1.33 6.88
N GLU A 91 2.95 1.26 7.75
CA GLU A 91 3.11 0.94 9.17
C GLU A 91 2.33 -0.31 9.58
N ASN A 92 2.87 -1.03 10.56
CA ASN A 92 2.28 -2.28 11.06
C ASN A 92 1.59 -2.14 12.42
N TYR A 93 1.92 -1.10 13.20
CA TYR A 93 1.46 -0.95 14.57
C TYR A 93 0.66 0.34 14.70
N VAL A 94 -0.57 0.26 15.22
CA VAL A 94 -1.50 1.39 15.28
C VAL A 94 -0.94 2.54 16.09
N GLN A 95 -0.36 2.24 17.27
CA GLN A 95 0.22 3.25 18.15
C GLN A 95 1.42 3.95 17.50
N GLU A 96 2.34 3.18 16.90
CA GLU A 96 3.50 3.74 16.20
C GLU A 96 3.07 4.66 15.05
N LEU A 97 2.06 4.26 14.29
CA LEU A 97 1.52 5.06 13.20
C LEU A 97 0.85 6.34 13.72
N GLU A 98 0.10 6.27 14.81
CA GLU A 98 -0.52 7.45 15.44
C GLU A 98 0.54 8.46 15.89
N GLU A 99 1.56 8.00 16.61
CA GLU A 99 2.66 8.85 17.08
C GLU A 99 3.41 9.52 15.90
N LYS A 100 3.69 8.76 14.84
CA LYS A 100 4.34 9.27 13.63
C LYS A 100 3.47 10.28 12.88
N ALA A 101 2.18 9.99 12.72
CA ALA A 101 1.26 10.86 11.99
C ALA A 101 1.06 12.23 12.68
N GLN A 102 1.23 12.31 14.00
CA GLN A 102 1.13 13.57 14.75
C GLN A 102 2.33 14.51 14.53
N ILE A 103 3.52 13.97 14.23
CA ILE A 103 4.76 14.75 14.18
C ILE A 103 5.32 14.92 12.76
N LEU A 104 4.86 14.12 11.79
CA LEU A 104 5.31 14.13 10.40
C LEU A 104 4.41 14.95 9.47
N PRO A 105 4.88 15.30 8.26
CA PRO A 105 4.10 16.05 7.27
C PRO A 105 2.74 15.41 6.95
N THR A 106 1.71 16.25 6.84
CA THR A 106 0.31 15.82 6.64
C THR A 106 0.00 15.37 5.21
N ASP A 107 0.90 15.63 4.26
CA ASP A 107 0.81 15.17 2.88
C ASP A 107 1.37 13.74 2.68
N ILE A 108 1.94 13.14 3.72
CA ILE A 108 2.23 11.70 3.75
C ILE A 108 0.93 10.91 3.55
N ARG A 109 1.02 9.84 2.77
CA ARG A 109 -0.05 8.87 2.53
C ARG A 109 0.22 7.63 3.38
N TRP A 110 -0.43 7.54 4.53
CA TRP A 110 -0.24 6.40 5.43
C TRP A 110 -1.03 5.17 4.98
N HIS A 111 -0.32 4.06 4.84
CA HIS A 111 -0.88 2.74 4.60
C HIS A 111 -0.72 1.89 5.87
N PHE A 112 -1.84 1.45 6.45
CA PHE A 112 -1.79 0.44 7.50
C PHE A 112 -1.74 -0.95 6.86
N ILE A 113 -0.64 -1.67 7.10
CA ILE A 113 -0.35 -2.98 6.51
C ILE A 113 -0.06 -4.06 7.57
N GLY A 114 -0.35 -3.76 8.84
CA GLY A 114 -0.30 -4.74 9.94
C GLY A 114 -1.64 -5.42 10.16
N THR A 115 -1.69 -6.45 11.01
CA THR A 115 -2.94 -7.13 11.34
C THR A 115 -3.90 -6.16 12.04
N LEU A 116 -5.08 -5.93 11.44
CA LEU A 116 -6.09 -5.05 12.01
C LEU A 116 -7.00 -5.81 12.98
N GLN A 117 -6.84 -5.54 14.27
CA GLN A 117 -7.80 -5.97 15.29
C GLN A 117 -9.02 -5.04 15.27
N SER A 118 -10.25 -5.58 15.29
CA SER A 118 -11.47 -4.77 15.17
C SER A 118 -11.61 -3.70 16.26
N ASN A 119 -11.10 -3.93 17.47
CA ASN A 119 -11.09 -2.95 18.57
C ASN A 119 -10.11 -1.78 18.33
N LYS A 120 -9.16 -1.91 17.41
CA LYS A 120 -8.21 -0.86 17.04
C LYS A 120 -8.60 -0.10 15.78
N ALA A 121 -9.58 -0.58 15.01
CA ALA A 121 -10.10 0.07 13.81
C ALA A 121 -10.56 1.51 14.08
N LYS A 122 -11.30 1.74 15.17
CA LYS A 122 -11.76 3.09 15.55
C LYS A 122 -10.58 4.05 15.80
N ALA A 123 -9.58 3.61 16.55
CA ALA A 123 -8.39 4.42 16.83
C ALA A 123 -7.66 4.79 15.54
N LEU A 124 -7.47 3.80 14.65
CA LEU A 124 -6.82 4.01 13.35
C LEU A 124 -7.57 5.05 12.49
N ALA A 125 -8.90 4.93 12.39
CA ALA A 125 -9.71 5.82 11.56
C ALA A 125 -9.84 7.25 12.13
N SER A 126 -9.93 7.41 13.45
CA SER A 126 -10.16 8.72 14.07
C SER A 126 -8.87 9.48 14.38
N ALA A 127 -7.75 8.79 14.66
CA ALA A 127 -6.53 9.43 15.15
C ALA A 127 -5.55 9.86 14.02
N ILE A 128 -5.74 9.37 12.79
CA ILE A 128 -4.78 9.57 11.69
C ILE A 128 -5.47 10.32 10.53
N PRO A 129 -5.39 11.67 10.49
CA PRO A 129 -6.06 12.48 9.49
C PRO A 129 -5.63 12.18 8.06
N ASN A 130 -4.42 11.73 7.81
CA ASN A 130 -3.91 11.38 6.48
C ASN A 130 -3.77 9.86 6.28
N LEU A 131 -4.60 9.06 6.99
CA LEU A 131 -4.75 7.64 6.71
C LEU A 131 -5.30 7.47 5.29
N PHE A 132 -4.45 6.94 4.43
CA PHE A 132 -4.71 6.82 3.00
C PHE A 132 -5.31 5.47 2.66
N CYS A 133 -4.83 4.39 3.30
CA CYS A 133 -5.30 3.05 3.00
C CYS A 133 -5.14 2.09 4.18
N VAL A 134 -6.09 1.17 4.34
CA VAL A 134 -5.94 -0.03 5.19
C VAL A 134 -5.86 -1.23 4.26
N GLN A 135 -4.72 -1.93 4.22
CA GLN A 135 -4.53 -3.02 3.26
C GLN A 135 -4.84 -4.42 3.83
N THR A 136 -5.21 -4.49 5.10
CA THR A 136 -5.35 -5.73 5.87
C THR A 136 -6.76 -5.97 6.36
N LEU A 137 -7.76 -5.46 5.61
CA LEU A 137 -9.15 -5.66 6.01
C LEU A 137 -9.49 -7.15 5.90
N GLY A 138 -9.98 -7.74 6.99
CA GLY A 138 -10.28 -9.17 7.04
C GLY A 138 -11.58 -9.53 7.75
N SER A 139 -12.42 -8.56 8.12
CA SER A 139 -13.72 -8.85 8.72
C SER A 139 -14.73 -7.71 8.55
N VAL A 140 -16.01 -8.09 8.50
CA VAL A 140 -17.16 -7.18 8.49
C VAL A 140 -17.14 -6.26 9.72
N LYS A 141 -16.82 -6.83 10.89
CA LYS A 141 -16.71 -6.07 12.14
C LYS A 141 -15.65 -4.96 12.08
N ALA A 142 -14.49 -5.24 11.48
CA ALA A 142 -13.47 -4.22 11.28
C ALA A 142 -13.89 -3.16 10.26
N ALA A 143 -14.55 -3.57 9.16
CA ALA A 143 -15.07 -2.65 8.15
C ALA A 143 -16.08 -1.66 8.74
N ALA A 144 -17.10 -2.18 9.45
CA ALA A 144 -18.09 -1.35 10.13
C ALA A 144 -17.46 -0.40 11.16
N ALA A 145 -16.47 -0.88 11.93
CA ALA A 145 -15.76 -0.06 12.90
C ALA A 145 -14.94 1.08 12.25
N LEU A 146 -14.25 0.82 11.12
CA LEU A 146 -13.57 1.85 10.35
C LEU A 146 -14.57 2.87 9.80
N ASN A 147 -15.63 2.39 9.12
CA ASN A 147 -16.66 3.23 8.52
C ASN A 147 -17.31 4.16 9.55
N ASN A 148 -17.71 3.63 10.70
CA ASN A 148 -18.42 4.41 11.72
C ASN A 148 -17.51 5.47 12.39
N ALA A 149 -16.20 5.23 12.41
CA ALA A 149 -15.22 6.12 13.03
C ALA A 149 -14.69 7.22 12.10
N LEU A 150 -14.89 7.10 10.79
CA LEU A 150 -14.48 8.10 9.81
C LEU A 150 -15.43 9.32 9.80
N PRO A 151 -14.91 10.54 9.63
CA PRO A 151 -15.72 11.72 9.33
C PRO A 151 -16.57 11.53 8.05
N GLU A 152 -17.72 12.18 7.95
CA GLU A 152 -18.65 12.00 6.81
C GLU A 152 -18.03 12.30 5.45
N GLU A 153 -17.22 13.36 5.37
CA GLU A 153 -16.57 13.81 4.13
C GLU A 153 -15.34 12.98 3.74
N ARG A 154 -15.05 11.90 4.48
CA ARG A 154 -13.85 11.08 4.28
C ARG A 154 -14.20 9.74 3.67
N THR A 155 -13.53 9.42 2.57
CA THR A 155 -13.47 8.07 2.03
C THR A 155 -12.10 7.46 2.29
N LEU A 156 -12.07 6.28 2.91
CA LEU A 156 -10.85 5.51 3.15
C LEU A 156 -10.78 4.33 2.18
N ARG A 157 -9.63 4.18 1.51
CA ARG A 157 -9.37 2.98 0.70
C ARG A 157 -9.12 1.78 1.61
N VAL A 158 -9.71 0.66 1.23
CA VAL A 158 -9.46 -0.62 1.89
C VAL A 158 -9.09 -1.68 0.86
N LEU A 159 -8.12 -2.52 1.21
CA LEU A 159 -7.84 -3.76 0.49
C LEU A 159 -8.16 -4.92 1.43
N ILE A 160 -8.73 -5.98 0.87
CA ILE A 160 -8.97 -7.22 1.60
C ILE A 160 -7.70 -8.05 1.57
N GLN A 161 -7.25 -8.52 2.74
CA GLN A 161 -6.11 -9.44 2.79
C GLN A 161 -6.57 -10.86 2.46
N VAL A 162 -5.89 -11.47 1.50
CA VAL A 162 -6.14 -12.83 1.04
C VAL A 162 -4.98 -13.71 1.50
N ASN A 163 -5.31 -14.87 2.07
CA ASN A 163 -4.36 -15.93 2.29
C ASN A 163 -4.19 -16.73 0.99
N THR A 164 -3.10 -16.48 0.27
CA THR A 164 -2.79 -17.16 -1.00
C THR A 164 -1.91 -18.40 -0.83
N SER A 165 -1.29 -18.60 0.34
CA SER A 165 -0.35 -19.71 0.54
C SER A 165 -1.05 -21.03 0.86
N GLY A 166 -2.34 -20.99 1.22
CA GLY A 166 -3.12 -22.17 1.61
C GLY A 166 -2.76 -22.72 3.00
N GLU A 167 -1.89 -22.04 3.75
CA GLU A 167 -1.54 -22.43 5.12
C GLU A 167 -2.50 -21.78 6.13
N ASP A 168 -3.17 -22.57 6.96
CA ASP A 168 -4.10 -22.08 8.00
C ASP A 168 -3.45 -21.12 9.01
N SER A 169 -2.12 -21.20 9.16
CA SER A 169 -1.36 -20.35 10.09
C SER A 169 -1.16 -18.90 9.59
N LYS A 170 -1.45 -18.63 8.31
CA LYS A 170 -1.25 -17.31 7.69
C LYS A 170 -2.51 -16.47 7.79
N SER A 171 -2.30 -15.16 7.92
CA SER A 171 -3.40 -14.19 8.00
C SER A 171 -4.01 -13.90 6.63
N GLY A 172 -5.30 -13.56 6.64
CA GLY A 172 -6.08 -13.26 5.44
C GLY A 172 -7.28 -14.19 5.31
N LEU A 173 -8.24 -13.78 4.48
CA LEU A 173 -9.38 -14.63 4.15
C LEU A 173 -8.98 -15.65 3.08
N PRO A 174 -9.63 -16.83 3.03
CA PRO A 174 -9.38 -17.82 1.99
C PRO A 174 -9.52 -17.21 0.59
N ALA A 175 -8.60 -17.60 -0.30
CA ALA A 175 -8.64 -17.23 -1.72
C ALA A 175 -9.92 -17.75 -2.41
N LEU A 176 -10.33 -17.08 -3.49
CA LEU A 176 -11.42 -17.56 -4.34
C LEU A 176 -10.85 -18.48 -5.42
N THR A 177 -11.48 -19.62 -5.61
CA THR A 177 -11.18 -20.59 -6.68
C THR A 177 -12.31 -20.61 -7.70
N ALA A 178 -12.07 -21.25 -8.85
CA ALA A 178 -13.10 -21.43 -9.88
C ALA A 178 -14.34 -22.21 -9.39
N SER A 179 -14.19 -23.00 -8.31
CA SER A 179 -15.27 -23.78 -7.68
C SER A 179 -15.83 -23.13 -6.41
N SER A 180 -15.36 -21.94 -6.03
CA SER A 180 -15.86 -21.26 -4.83
C SER A 180 -17.33 -20.88 -5.00
N ASP A 181 -18.14 -21.21 -4.01
CA ASP A 181 -19.45 -20.59 -3.84
C ASP A 181 -19.23 -19.14 -3.38
N LEU A 182 -19.28 -18.22 -4.35
CA LEU A 182 -19.05 -16.79 -4.12
C LEU A 182 -20.12 -16.16 -3.21
N VAL A 183 -21.28 -16.78 -3.04
CA VAL A 183 -22.34 -16.25 -2.17
C VAL A 183 -22.01 -16.52 -0.69
N SER A 184 -21.44 -17.69 -0.38
CA SER A 184 -21.09 -18.08 0.98
C SER A 184 -19.63 -17.75 1.37
N SER A 185 -18.78 -17.37 0.42
CA SER A 185 -17.39 -16.96 0.71
C SER A 185 -17.30 -15.74 1.64
N GLU A 186 -16.52 -15.86 2.71
CA GLU A 186 -16.25 -14.77 3.65
C GLU A 186 -15.64 -13.53 2.95
N LEU A 187 -14.78 -13.74 1.95
CA LEU A 187 -14.16 -12.68 1.18
C LEU A 187 -15.19 -11.90 0.37
N ALA A 188 -16.08 -12.62 -0.32
CA ALA A 188 -17.16 -12.00 -1.11
C ALA A 188 -18.21 -11.33 -0.22
N GLN A 189 -18.53 -11.91 0.94
CA GLN A 189 -19.41 -11.31 1.94
C GLN A 189 -18.84 -10.01 2.51
N LEU A 190 -17.54 -10.00 2.83
CA LEU A 190 -16.85 -8.79 3.26
C LEU A 190 -16.85 -7.71 2.18
N ALA A 191 -16.53 -8.07 0.94
CA ALA A 191 -16.55 -7.14 -0.19
C ALA A 191 -17.95 -6.54 -0.41
N LYS A 192 -18.99 -7.38 -0.38
CA LYS A 192 -20.39 -6.96 -0.44
C LYS A 192 -20.74 -5.98 0.70
N HIS A 193 -20.35 -6.30 1.93
CA HIS A 193 -20.62 -5.44 3.08
C HIS A 193 -19.93 -4.07 2.95
N VAL A 194 -18.67 -4.04 2.51
CA VAL A 194 -17.97 -2.76 2.23
C VAL A 194 -18.72 -1.96 1.17
N LEU A 195 -19.15 -2.61 0.09
CA LEU A 195 -19.81 -1.96 -1.03
C LEU A 195 -21.19 -1.38 -0.68
N LEU A 196 -21.97 -2.11 0.10
CA LEU A 196 -23.38 -1.80 0.34
C LEU A 196 -23.64 -1.05 1.66
N GLU A 197 -22.80 -1.26 2.67
CA GLU A 197 -23.06 -0.79 4.04
C GLU A 197 -21.99 0.18 4.57
N CYS A 198 -20.87 0.34 3.87
CA CYS A 198 -19.76 1.20 4.30
C CYS A 198 -19.51 2.38 3.35
N PRO A 199 -20.38 3.41 3.32
CA PRO A 199 -20.27 4.53 2.37
C PRO A 199 -18.98 5.37 2.52
N LYS A 200 -18.30 5.28 3.67
CA LYS A 200 -17.02 5.96 3.93
C LYS A 200 -15.81 5.10 3.60
N LEU A 201 -16.02 3.88 3.12
CA LEU A 201 -14.97 2.99 2.65
C LEU A 201 -15.07 2.81 1.13
N ARG A 202 -13.92 2.72 0.47
CA ARG A 202 -13.83 2.30 -0.93
C ARG A 202 -13.05 1.00 -0.99
N LEU A 203 -13.70 -0.07 -1.45
CA LEU A 203 -13.01 -1.32 -1.76
C LEU A 203 -12.09 -1.09 -2.96
N ALA A 204 -10.81 -0.85 -2.72
CA ALA A 204 -9.86 -0.49 -3.76
C ALA A 204 -9.21 -1.72 -4.40
N GLY A 205 -9.04 -2.82 -3.65
CA GLY A 205 -8.28 -3.96 -4.15
C GLY A 205 -8.11 -5.13 -3.18
N LEU A 206 -7.12 -5.97 -3.47
CA LEU A 206 -6.73 -7.13 -2.67
C LEU A 206 -5.24 -7.04 -2.30
N MET A 207 -4.88 -7.67 -1.19
CA MET A 207 -3.51 -7.73 -0.69
C MET A 207 -3.14 -9.17 -0.33
N THR A 208 -1.91 -9.60 -0.64
CA THR A 208 -1.32 -10.81 -0.05
C THR A 208 0.09 -10.54 0.48
N ILE A 209 0.45 -11.25 1.55
CA ILE A 209 1.82 -11.35 2.04
C ILE A 209 2.58 -12.46 1.29
N GLY A 210 1.88 -13.45 0.75
CA GLY A 210 2.47 -14.63 0.11
C GLY A 210 3.19 -15.57 1.09
N ALA A 211 3.68 -16.69 0.56
CA ALA A 211 4.55 -17.61 1.25
C ALA A 211 6.02 -17.17 1.14
N LEU A 212 6.79 -17.37 2.20
CA LEU A 212 8.22 -17.04 2.21
C LEU A 212 8.98 -17.88 1.18
N GLU A 213 8.66 -19.16 1.06
CA GLU A 213 9.30 -20.06 0.11
C GLU A 213 9.10 -19.58 -1.34
N GLN A 214 7.85 -19.28 -1.71
CA GLN A 214 7.51 -18.73 -3.03
C GLN A 214 8.22 -17.39 -3.31
N SER A 215 8.41 -16.57 -2.27
CA SER A 215 9.14 -15.30 -2.39
C SER A 215 10.64 -15.49 -2.66
N LEU A 216 11.21 -16.64 -2.28
CA LEU A 216 12.63 -16.95 -2.42
C LEU A 216 12.93 -17.77 -3.67
N THR A 217 11.96 -18.56 -4.16
CA THR A 217 12.10 -19.41 -5.35
C THR A 217 11.67 -18.71 -6.64
N ALA A 218 10.94 -17.60 -6.54
CA ALA A 218 10.54 -16.80 -7.70
C ALA A 218 11.75 -16.43 -8.56
N SER A 219 11.79 -16.98 -9.78
CA SER A 219 12.83 -16.74 -10.78
C SER A 219 12.21 -16.17 -12.05
N GLU A 220 13.03 -15.78 -13.03
CA GLU A 220 12.50 -15.31 -14.33
C GLU A 220 11.71 -16.39 -15.07
N THR A 221 11.91 -17.67 -14.75
CA THR A 221 11.27 -18.81 -15.40
C THR A 221 10.08 -19.38 -14.63
N GLU A 222 10.03 -19.20 -13.30
CA GLU A 222 8.99 -19.78 -12.45
C GLU A 222 8.10 -18.69 -11.86
N LYS A 223 6.81 -18.74 -12.21
CA LYS A 223 5.82 -17.80 -11.70
C LYS A 223 5.53 -18.08 -10.23
N ASN A 224 5.57 -17.06 -9.41
CA ASN A 224 5.16 -17.15 -8.01
C ASN A 224 3.65 -17.47 -7.93
N ALA A 225 3.32 -18.63 -7.35
CA ALA A 225 1.95 -19.15 -7.30
C ALA A 225 1.00 -18.28 -6.45
N ASP A 226 1.53 -17.56 -5.45
CA ASP A 226 0.73 -16.62 -4.64
C ASP A 226 0.21 -15.46 -5.48
N PHE A 227 1.03 -14.93 -6.39
CA PHE A 227 0.64 -13.81 -7.26
C PHE A 227 -0.44 -14.23 -8.26
N GLU A 228 -0.32 -15.44 -8.82
CA GLU A 228 -1.36 -16.00 -9.70
C GLU A 228 -2.67 -16.24 -8.94
N THR A 229 -2.58 -16.76 -7.71
CA THR A 229 -3.75 -16.97 -6.84
C THR A 229 -4.46 -15.66 -6.50
N LEU A 230 -3.69 -14.59 -6.20
CA LEU A 230 -4.28 -13.28 -5.91
C LEU A 230 -4.97 -12.68 -7.16
N LYS A 231 -4.37 -12.83 -8.35
CA LYS A 231 -4.98 -12.41 -9.62
C LYS A 231 -6.29 -13.14 -9.91
N ALA A 232 -6.29 -14.47 -9.77
CA ALA A 232 -7.50 -15.26 -9.96
C ALA A 232 -8.59 -14.86 -8.95
N THR A 233 -8.21 -14.62 -7.69
CA THR A 233 -9.14 -14.15 -6.64
C THR A 233 -9.74 -12.78 -6.98
N ARG A 234 -8.91 -11.85 -7.47
CA ARG A 234 -9.34 -10.53 -7.94
C ARG A 234 -10.36 -10.64 -9.07
N ASP A 235 -10.08 -11.47 -10.06
CA ASP A 235 -10.92 -11.60 -11.25
C ASP A 235 -12.27 -12.25 -10.90
N ALA A 236 -12.26 -13.29 -10.05
CA ALA A 236 -13.47 -13.90 -9.52
C ALA A 236 -14.31 -12.90 -8.71
N LEU A 237 -13.69 -12.13 -7.82
CA LEU A 237 -14.40 -11.13 -7.02
C LEU A 237 -14.97 -10.00 -7.91
N ALA A 238 -14.18 -9.47 -8.84
CA ALA A 238 -14.63 -8.42 -9.75
C ALA A 238 -15.81 -8.89 -10.61
N GLY A 239 -15.76 -10.13 -11.11
CA GLY A 239 -16.87 -10.76 -11.83
C GLY A 239 -18.14 -10.84 -10.98
N TYR A 240 -18.02 -11.33 -9.73
CA TYR A 240 -19.13 -11.40 -8.78
C TYR A 240 -19.74 -10.02 -8.47
N LEU A 241 -18.90 -9.02 -8.19
CA LEU A 241 -19.38 -7.67 -7.89
C LEU A 241 -20.08 -7.04 -9.10
N THR A 242 -19.55 -7.24 -10.30
CA THR A 242 -20.15 -6.73 -11.55
C THR A 242 -21.48 -7.40 -11.85
N SER A 243 -21.60 -8.71 -11.67
CA SER A 243 -22.83 -9.45 -11.98
C SER A 243 -23.91 -9.27 -10.92
N SER A 244 -23.52 -9.19 -9.63
CA SER A 244 -24.45 -9.12 -8.51
C SER A 244 -24.91 -7.69 -8.21
N PHE A 245 -24.06 -6.69 -8.52
CA PHE A 245 -24.29 -5.28 -8.22
C PHE A 245 -23.92 -4.38 -9.43
N PRO A 246 -24.55 -4.57 -10.61
CA PRO A 246 -24.20 -3.84 -11.82
C PRO A 246 -24.32 -2.31 -11.67
N GLU A 247 -25.25 -1.84 -10.83
CA GLU A 247 -25.44 -0.43 -10.49
C GLU A 247 -24.31 0.18 -9.63
N LYS A 248 -23.42 -0.68 -9.11
CA LYS A 248 -22.29 -0.31 -8.25
C LYS A 248 -20.93 -0.46 -8.93
N LYS A 249 -20.88 -0.74 -10.24
CA LYS A 249 -19.65 -1.01 -11.01
C LYS A 249 -18.57 0.05 -10.80
N ASP A 250 -18.93 1.33 -10.73
CA ASP A 250 -17.98 2.44 -10.60
C ASP A 250 -17.64 2.80 -9.13
N SER A 251 -18.29 2.15 -8.15
CA SER A 251 -18.11 2.43 -6.72
C SER A 251 -17.03 1.58 -6.03
N TRP A 252 -16.37 0.67 -6.76
CA TRP A 252 -15.24 -0.11 -6.28
C TRP A 252 -14.07 -0.09 -7.26
N GLY A 253 -12.91 -0.56 -6.81
CA GLY A 253 -11.66 -0.53 -7.57
C GLY A 253 -11.12 0.88 -7.81
N GLU A 254 -10.14 0.97 -8.67
CA GLU A 254 -9.66 2.21 -9.31
C GLU A 254 -9.89 2.03 -10.81
N ASP A 255 -10.67 2.91 -11.43
CA ASP A 255 -11.12 2.80 -12.84
C ASP A 255 -11.73 1.42 -13.18
N GLY A 256 -12.54 0.88 -12.26
CA GLY A 256 -13.22 -0.42 -12.43
C GLY A 256 -12.32 -1.64 -12.26
N LYS A 257 -11.06 -1.46 -11.82
CA LYS A 257 -10.12 -2.55 -11.54
C LYS A 257 -9.76 -2.59 -10.05
N LEU A 258 -9.88 -3.76 -9.44
CA LEU A 258 -9.34 -3.98 -8.10
C LEU A 258 -7.81 -4.02 -8.16
N VAL A 259 -7.14 -3.13 -7.43
CA VAL A 259 -5.67 -3.09 -7.38
C VAL A 259 -5.11 -4.29 -6.63
N LEU A 260 -3.90 -4.71 -7.00
CA LEU A 260 -3.17 -5.79 -6.33
C LEU A 260 -2.00 -5.23 -5.53
N SER A 261 -2.01 -5.47 -4.22
CA SER A 261 -0.88 -5.22 -3.33
C SER A 261 -0.16 -6.53 -3.05
N MET A 262 0.94 -6.78 -3.75
CA MET A 262 1.78 -7.97 -3.61
C MET A 262 3.22 -7.66 -3.99
N GLY A 263 4.18 -8.37 -3.39
CA GLY A 263 5.60 -8.10 -3.53
C GLY A 263 6.17 -7.27 -2.37
N MET A 264 7.24 -7.78 -1.79
CA MET A 264 8.03 -7.23 -0.70
C MET A 264 9.51 -7.14 -1.11
N SER A 265 10.40 -6.81 -0.18
CA SER A 265 11.82 -6.57 -0.49
C SER A 265 12.51 -7.68 -1.30
N SER A 266 12.11 -8.95 -1.15
CA SER A 266 12.73 -10.09 -1.84
C SER A 266 12.18 -10.35 -3.25
N ASP A 267 10.95 -9.92 -3.54
CA ASP A 267 10.20 -10.39 -4.72
C ASP A 267 9.38 -9.28 -5.41
N PHE A 268 9.55 -8.00 -5.04
CA PHE A 268 8.77 -6.90 -5.61
C PHE A 268 8.93 -6.74 -7.13
N GLU A 269 10.12 -6.98 -7.68
CA GLU A 269 10.33 -6.91 -9.14
C GLU A 269 9.56 -8.01 -9.87
N ALA A 270 9.58 -9.24 -9.32
CA ALA A 270 8.77 -10.34 -9.85
C ALA A 270 7.28 -10.04 -9.72
N ALA A 271 6.84 -9.45 -8.60
CA ALA A 271 5.46 -9.05 -8.40
C ALA A 271 4.99 -7.99 -9.42
N LEU A 272 5.83 -6.99 -9.72
CA LEU A 272 5.54 -5.97 -10.73
C LEU A 272 5.45 -6.59 -12.12
N LYS A 273 6.40 -7.46 -12.50
CA LYS A 273 6.35 -8.23 -13.75
C LYS A 273 5.08 -9.11 -13.84
N ALA A 274 4.59 -9.61 -12.70
CA ALA A 274 3.38 -10.42 -12.59
C ALA A 274 2.07 -9.60 -12.57
N GLY A 275 2.14 -8.26 -12.54
CA GLY A 275 0.99 -7.35 -12.59
C GLY A 275 0.56 -6.76 -11.23
N SER A 276 1.48 -6.65 -10.26
CA SER A 276 1.25 -5.91 -9.02
C SER A 276 1.09 -4.41 -9.29
N ASP A 277 0.09 -3.79 -8.66
CA ASP A 277 -0.12 -2.34 -8.71
C ASP A 277 0.56 -1.63 -7.51
N ILE A 278 0.81 -2.36 -6.41
CA ILE A 278 1.41 -1.85 -5.17
C ILE A 278 2.46 -2.84 -4.64
N VAL A 279 3.68 -2.36 -4.42
CA VAL A 279 4.76 -3.11 -3.77
C VAL A 279 5.17 -2.48 -2.44
N ARG A 280 5.60 -3.31 -1.49
CA ARG A 280 5.84 -2.88 -0.09
C ARG A 280 7.27 -3.22 0.33
N VAL A 281 8.18 -2.26 0.24
CA VAL A 281 9.62 -2.49 0.49
C VAL A 281 10.04 -1.85 1.80
N GLY A 282 10.68 -2.64 2.68
CA GLY A 282 11.17 -2.19 3.98
C GLY A 282 12.68 -2.28 4.08
N THR A 283 13.19 -3.50 4.25
CA THR A 283 14.64 -3.77 4.40
C THR A 283 15.48 -3.18 3.28
N GLY A 284 15.00 -3.20 2.03
CA GLY A 284 15.73 -2.62 0.90
C GLY A 284 15.84 -1.09 0.92
N ILE A 285 15.02 -0.39 1.72
CA ILE A 285 15.07 1.08 1.86
C ILE A 285 15.73 1.47 3.18
N PHE A 286 15.29 0.88 4.28
CA PHE A 286 15.68 1.31 5.62
C PHE A 286 16.78 0.46 6.25
N GLY A 287 17.26 -0.59 5.57
CA GLY A 287 18.19 -1.57 6.13
C GLY A 287 17.60 -2.40 7.28
N SER A 288 18.47 -3.17 7.94
CA SER A 288 18.12 -4.06 9.05
C SER A 288 17.43 -3.34 10.22
N ARG A 289 16.58 -4.05 10.95
CA ARG A 289 15.88 -3.50 12.13
C ARG A 289 16.88 -3.27 13.27
N PRO A 290 16.68 -2.25 14.12
CA PRO A 290 17.39 -2.20 15.39
C PRO A 290 17.18 -3.51 16.15
N LYS A 291 18.25 -4.12 16.68
CA LYS A 291 18.11 -5.28 17.57
C LYS A 291 17.31 -4.82 18.78
N LYS A 292 16.29 -5.59 19.20
CA LYS A 292 15.62 -5.33 20.49
C LYS A 292 16.71 -5.28 21.56
N THR A 293 16.92 -4.13 22.17
CA THR A 293 17.71 -4.03 23.39
C THR A 293 16.90 -4.76 24.44
N THR A 294 17.31 -5.98 24.78
CA THR A 294 16.76 -6.67 25.94
C THR A 294 17.17 -5.84 27.15
N SER A 295 16.25 -5.05 27.71
CA SER A 295 16.43 -4.48 29.04
C SER A 295 16.59 -5.66 29.99
N GLN A 296 17.79 -5.82 30.54
CA GLN A 296 18.02 -6.63 31.74
C GLN A 296 17.37 -5.95 32.94
#